data_AF-A0A937CNY0-F1
#
_entry.id   AF-A0A937CNY0-F1
#
_cell.length_a   1.000
_cell.length_b   1.000
_cell.length_c   1.000
_cell.angle_alpha   90.00
_cell.angle_beta   90.00
_cell.angle_gamma   90.00
#
_symmetry.space_group_name_H-M   'P 1'
#
loop_
_entity.id
_entity.type
_entity.pdbx_description
1 polymer ?
#
loop_
_entity_poly.entity_id
_entity_poly.type
_entity_poly.pdbx_seq_one_letter_code
_entity_poly.pdbx_strand_id
1 'polypeptide(L)'
;MNTARVLLPLLVLALPCAAQEDPLKSPACGVALAELQAARSAGADTARVEALRSAAAGICLGTAAPPTRPGRVLQAPIAVPPPQIEVPAGAAPPVQVPAPVPPPPPVAIQRPPSPALCDAGGCWTSDGTHLQHVPPNLYGPRGLCTQQGGLVYCP
;
A
#
# COMPACT_ATOMS: atom_id res chain seq x y z
N MET A 1 -15.71 34.45 -71.00
CA MET A 1 -16.65 33.42 -70.50
C MET A 1 -15.95 32.61 -69.43
N ASN A 2 -16.41 32.83 -68.19
CA ASN A 2 -16.34 32.07 -66.94
C ASN A 2 -15.22 31.04 -66.70
N THR A 3 -14.34 31.46 -65.81
CA THR A 3 -13.61 30.70 -64.80
C THR A 3 -14.52 29.78 -63.97
N ALA A 4 -14.12 28.51 -63.78
CA ALA A 4 -14.64 27.67 -62.69
C ALA A 4 -13.47 26.94 -62.01
N ARG A 5 -12.88 27.58 -60.99
CA ARG A 5 -11.99 26.98 -60.01
C ARG A 5 -12.86 26.27 -58.97
N VAL A 6 -12.84 24.94 -58.98
CA VAL A 6 -13.46 24.12 -57.94
C VAL A 6 -12.50 24.06 -56.75
N LEU A 7 -12.81 24.83 -55.71
CA LEU A 7 -12.16 24.78 -54.40
C LEU A 7 -12.89 23.72 -53.56
N LEU A 8 -12.23 22.59 -53.35
CA LEU A 8 -12.67 21.52 -52.45
C LEU A 8 -12.33 21.94 -51.01
N PRO A 9 -13.29 22.12 -50.08
CA PRO A 9 -12.96 22.41 -48.69
C PRO A 9 -12.53 21.11 -48.00
N LEU A 10 -11.29 21.09 -47.51
CA LEU A 10 -10.79 20.09 -46.58
C LEU A 10 -11.57 20.24 -45.27
N LEU A 11 -12.60 19.40 -45.10
CA LEU A 11 -13.38 19.30 -43.87
C LEU A 11 -12.58 18.43 -42.88
N VAL A 12 -11.67 19.08 -42.15
CA VAL A 12 -10.91 18.48 -41.05
C VAL A 12 -11.90 18.15 -39.93
N LEU A 13 -12.25 16.88 -39.81
CA LEU A 13 -12.95 16.31 -38.66
C LEU A 13 -12.08 16.50 -37.41
N ALA A 14 -12.35 17.55 -36.65
CA ALA A 14 -11.84 17.71 -35.29
C ALA A 14 -12.50 16.62 -34.42
N LEU A 15 -11.83 15.48 -34.28
CA LEU A 15 -12.14 14.53 -33.20
C LEU A 15 -11.94 15.28 -31.87
N PRO A 16 -12.96 15.44 -31.02
CA PRO A 16 -12.71 15.82 -29.65
C PRO A 16 -11.93 14.66 -29.03
N CYS A 17 -10.64 14.87 -28.75
CA CYS A 17 -9.99 14.14 -27.68
C CYS A 17 -10.80 14.46 -26.42
N ALA A 18 -11.77 13.60 -26.10
CA ALA A 18 -12.39 13.61 -24.79
C ALA A 18 -11.26 13.38 -23.80
N ALA A 19 -10.75 14.47 -23.21
CA ALA A 19 -9.94 14.40 -22.02
C ALA A 19 -10.76 13.56 -21.06
N GLN A 20 -10.26 12.37 -20.74
CA GLN A 20 -10.91 11.42 -19.88
C GLN A 20 -11.12 12.14 -18.54
N GLU A 21 -12.34 12.65 -18.30
CA GLU A 21 -12.66 13.40 -17.10
C GLU A 21 -12.38 12.49 -15.92
N ASP A 22 -11.41 12.90 -15.09
CA ASP A 22 -11.05 12.19 -13.89
C ASP A 22 -12.30 12.12 -12.99
N PRO A 23 -12.89 10.92 -12.77
CA PRO A 23 -14.13 10.79 -12.03
C PRO A 23 -14.00 11.31 -10.59
N LEU A 24 -12.78 11.33 -10.05
CA LEU A 24 -12.45 11.92 -8.75
C LEU A 24 -12.63 13.44 -8.71
N LYS A 25 -12.57 14.11 -9.86
CA LYS A 25 -12.76 15.56 -10.02
C LYS A 25 -14.17 15.93 -10.46
N SER A 26 -15.07 14.95 -10.58
CA SER A 26 -16.45 15.21 -10.94
C SER A 26 -17.16 16.04 -9.85
N PRO A 27 -18.09 16.95 -10.23
CA PRO A 27 -18.87 17.71 -9.25
C PRO A 27 -19.70 16.80 -8.34
N ALA A 28 -20.16 15.65 -8.84
CA ALA A 28 -20.89 14.66 -8.07
C ALA A 28 -20.05 14.09 -6.91
N CYS A 29 -18.78 13.77 -7.15
CA CYS A 29 -17.86 13.31 -6.10
C CYS A 29 -17.66 14.39 -5.03
N GLY A 30 -17.49 15.65 -5.45
CA GLY A 30 -17.36 16.78 -4.51
C GLY A 30 -18.56 16.95 -3.58
N VAL A 31 -19.79 16.83 -4.10
CA VAL A 31 -21.02 16.90 -3.31
C VAL A 31 -21.09 15.75 -2.30
N ALA A 32 -20.82 14.51 -2.74
CA ALA A 32 -20.89 13.35 -1.86
C ALA A 32 -19.86 13.42 -0.70
N LEU A 33 -18.66 13.93 -0.97
CA LEU A 33 -17.65 14.15 0.07
C LEU A 33 -18.05 15.25 1.05
N ALA A 34 -18.66 16.34 0.56
CA ALA A 34 -19.15 17.41 1.42
C ALA A 34 -20.24 16.93 2.39
N GLU A 35 -21.18 16.11 1.91
CA GLU A 35 -22.21 15.49 2.77
C GLU A 35 -21.62 14.56 3.83
N LEU A 36 -20.67 13.70 3.43
CA LEU A 36 -19.96 12.82 4.37
C LEU A 36 -19.21 13.63 5.44
N GLN A 37 -18.56 14.72 5.05
CA GLN A 37 -17.81 15.57 5.97
C GLN A 37 -18.74 16.33 6.92
N ALA A 38 -19.87 16.82 6.44
CA ALA A 38 -20.91 17.44 7.26
C ALA A 38 -21.49 16.46 8.29
N ALA A 39 -21.74 15.20 7.90
CA ALA A 39 -22.22 14.18 8.84
C ALA A 39 -21.20 13.85 9.94
N ARG A 40 -19.90 13.81 9.60
CA ARG A 40 -18.83 13.61 10.59
C ARG A 40 -18.70 14.77 11.56
N SER A 41 -18.76 16.01 11.08
CA SER A 41 -18.66 17.19 11.95
C SER A 41 -19.89 17.39 12.82
N ALA A 42 -21.07 16.96 12.35
CA ALA A 42 -22.32 16.97 13.12
C ALA A 42 -22.39 15.86 14.19
N GLY A 43 -21.42 14.94 14.24
CA GLY A 43 -21.44 13.81 15.16
C GLY A 43 -22.56 12.81 14.87
N ALA A 44 -22.89 12.60 13.60
CA ALA A 44 -23.86 11.59 13.19
C ALA A 44 -23.43 10.18 13.67
N ASP A 45 -24.40 9.28 13.80
CA ASP A 45 -24.16 7.90 14.21
C ASP A 45 -23.25 7.15 13.22
N THR A 46 -22.57 6.12 13.72
CA THR A 46 -21.57 5.37 12.95
C THR A 46 -22.18 4.69 11.72
N ALA A 47 -23.43 4.21 11.82
CA ALA A 47 -24.11 3.58 10.69
C ALA A 47 -24.41 4.60 9.58
N ARG A 48 -24.84 5.80 9.93
CA ARG A 48 -25.06 6.90 8.97
C ARG A 48 -23.76 7.33 8.29
N VAL A 49 -22.67 7.47 9.05
CA VAL A 49 -21.35 7.83 8.49
C VAL A 49 -20.84 6.75 7.54
N GLU A 50 -21.04 5.47 7.86
CA GLU A 50 -20.63 4.36 7.00
C GLU A 50 -21.44 4.31 5.71
N ALA A 51 -22.75 4.51 5.77
CA ALA A 51 -23.60 4.58 4.58
C ALA A 51 -23.17 5.71 3.63
N LEU A 52 -22.86 6.89 4.16
CA LEU A 52 -22.35 8.02 3.37
C LEU A 52 -20.95 7.74 2.81
N ARG A 53 -20.09 7.04 3.56
CA ARG A 53 -18.77 6.62 3.09
C ARG A 53 -18.90 5.67 1.89
N SER A 54 -19.76 4.66 1.97
CA SER A 54 -20.01 3.73 0.86
C SER A 54 -20.60 4.45 -0.36
N ALA A 55 -21.54 5.38 -0.14
CA ALA A 55 -22.14 6.17 -1.22
C ALA A 55 -21.10 7.06 -1.92
N ALA A 56 -20.29 7.80 -1.17
CA ALA A 56 -19.22 8.63 -1.72
C ALA A 56 -18.17 7.79 -2.48
N ALA A 57 -17.81 6.61 -1.95
CA ALA A 57 -16.90 5.69 -2.64
C ALA A 57 -17.46 5.23 -3.99
N GLY A 58 -18.74 4.87 -4.05
CA GLY A 58 -19.40 4.46 -5.30
C GLY A 58 -19.42 5.58 -6.34
N ILE A 59 -19.70 6.81 -5.92
CA ILE A 59 -19.76 7.99 -6.81
C ILE A 59 -18.36 8.39 -7.30
N CYS A 60 -17.36 8.42 -6.41
CA CYS A 60 -16.02 8.91 -6.73
C CYS A 60 -15.15 7.86 -7.46
N LEU A 61 -15.28 6.59 -7.09
CA LEU A 61 -14.40 5.51 -7.59
C LEU A 61 -15.05 4.66 -8.68
N GLY A 62 -16.34 4.89 -8.99
CA GLY A 62 -17.07 4.16 -10.02
C GLY A 62 -17.39 2.70 -9.68
N THR A 63 -17.07 2.24 -8.46
CA THR A 63 -17.29 0.87 -8.00
C THR A 63 -18.46 0.83 -7.00
N ALA A 64 -19.67 0.94 -7.51
CA ALA A 64 -20.90 0.75 -6.72
C ALA A 64 -21.17 -0.73 -6.37
N ALA A 65 -20.53 -1.67 -7.06
CA ALA A 65 -20.68 -3.08 -6.78
C ALA A 65 -19.77 -3.45 -5.59
N PRO A 66 -20.31 -3.92 -4.45
CA PRO A 66 -19.48 -4.53 -3.41
C PRO A 66 -18.68 -5.65 -4.06
N PRO A 67 -17.40 -5.85 -3.69
CA PRO A 67 -16.60 -6.92 -4.26
C PRO A 67 -17.36 -8.24 -4.07
N THR A 68 -17.77 -8.87 -5.17
CA THR A 68 -18.52 -10.14 -5.18
C THR A 68 -17.68 -11.30 -4.66
N ARG A 69 -16.37 -11.07 -4.45
CA ARG A 69 -15.50 -12.05 -3.84
C ARG A 69 -15.98 -12.27 -2.40
N PRO A 70 -16.38 -13.49 -2.02
CA PRO A 70 -16.68 -13.78 -0.62
C PRO A 70 -15.46 -13.37 0.20
N GLY A 71 -15.67 -12.43 1.14
CA GLY A 71 -14.65 -12.07 2.11
C GLY A 71 -14.14 -13.36 2.75
N ARG A 72 -12.84 -13.45 3.03
CA ARG A 72 -12.31 -14.57 3.81
C ARG A 72 -13.03 -14.53 5.15
N VAL A 73 -14.05 -15.38 5.29
CA VAL A 73 -14.78 -15.52 6.54
C VAL A 73 -13.75 -15.96 7.56
N LEU A 74 -13.62 -15.22 8.66
CA LEU A 74 -12.74 -15.59 9.76
C LEU A 74 -13.12 -17.00 10.21
N GLN A 75 -12.34 -17.99 9.80
CA GLN A 75 -12.53 -19.35 10.24
C GLN A 75 -12.07 -19.41 11.69
N ALA A 76 -12.95 -19.88 12.58
CA ALA A 76 -12.61 -20.05 13.98
C ALA A 76 -11.34 -20.94 14.08
N PRO A 77 -10.35 -20.59 14.93
CA PRO A 77 -9.16 -21.40 15.12
C PRO A 77 -9.54 -22.84 15.46
N ILE A 78 -8.93 -23.81 14.78
CA ILE A 78 -9.11 -25.23 15.08
C ILE A 78 -8.44 -25.48 16.44
N ALA A 79 -9.23 -25.84 17.46
CA ALA A 79 -8.72 -26.25 18.75
C ALA A 79 -8.07 -27.64 18.61
N VAL A 80 -6.75 -27.69 18.56
CA VAL A 80 -5.99 -28.95 18.55
C VAL A 80 -5.69 -29.34 20.00
N PRO A 81 -6.13 -30.51 20.48
CA PRO A 81 -5.80 -30.97 21.81
C PRO A 81 -4.28 -31.21 21.94
N PRO A 82 -3.69 -30.94 23.13
CA PRO A 82 -2.26 -31.13 23.35
C PRO A 82 -1.89 -32.61 23.16
N PRO A 83 -0.72 -32.92 22.57
CA PRO A 83 -0.28 -34.29 22.38
C PRO A 83 -0.08 -34.97 23.73
N GLN A 84 -0.62 -36.17 23.89
CA GLN A 84 -0.34 -37.01 25.05
C GLN A 84 0.92 -37.82 24.78
N ILE A 85 1.96 -37.55 25.57
CA ILE A 85 3.21 -38.31 25.54
C ILE A 85 3.07 -39.39 26.62
N GLU A 86 2.84 -40.64 26.21
CA GLU A 86 2.96 -41.79 27.10
C GLU A 86 4.44 -42.02 27.42
N VAL A 87 4.84 -41.76 28.66
CA VAL A 87 6.18 -42.07 29.14
C VAL A 87 6.20 -43.55 29.53
N PRO A 88 7.05 -44.40 28.91
CA PRO A 88 7.18 -45.79 29.34
C PRO A 88 7.62 -45.87 30.80
N ALA A 89 6.89 -46.64 31.61
CA ALA A 89 7.24 -46.92 33.00
C ALA A 89 8.46 -47.85 33.07
N GLY A 90 9.63 -47.32 32.71
CA GLY A 90 10.93 -47.90 33.00
C GLY A 90 11.60 -47.03 34.07
N ALA A 91 12.05 -47.65 35.16
CA ALA A 91 12.82 -47.00 36.20
C ALA A 91 14.14 -46.43 35.61
N ALA A 92 14.07 -45.21 35.08
CA ALA A 92 15.23 -44.44 34.69
C ALA A 92 15.89 -43.89 35.96
N PRO A 93 17.24 -43.90 36.06
CA PRO A 93 17.95 -43.23 37.14
C PRO A 93 17.58 -41.73 37.14
N PRO A 94 17.63 -41.04 38.30
CA PRO A 94 17.28 -39.63 38.38
C PRO A 94 18.14 -38.83 37.42
N VAL A 95 17.51 -38.31 36.36
CA VAL A 95 18.14 -37.37 35.43
C VAL A 95 18.39 -36.08 36.21
N GLN A 96 19.65 -35.78 36.47
CA GLN A 96 20.05 -34.47 36.97
C GLN A 96 19.74 -33.44 35.89
N VAL A 97 18.72 -32.63 36.12
CA VAL A 97 18.38 -31.50 35.24
C VAL A 97 19.53 -30.49 35.34
N PRO A 98 20.25 -30.18 34.24
CA PRO A 98 21.29 -29.15 34.27
C PRO A 98 20.68 -27.81 34.70
N ALA A 99 21.41 -27.06 35.51
CA ALA A 99 20.99 -25.74 35.94
C ALA A 99 20.69 -24.83 34.73
N PRO A 100 19.67 -23.95 34.79
CA PRO A 100 19.35 -23.03 33.71
C PRO A 100 20.57 -22.19 33.33
N VAL A 101 21.03 -22.34 32.08
CA VAL A 101 22.06 -21.47 31.52
C VAL A 101 21.45 -20.07 31.34
N PRO A 102 22.07 -19.00 31.86
CA PRO A 102 21.57 -17.65 31.64
C PRO A 102 21.50 -17.35 30.13
N PRO A 103 20.45 -16.65 29.66
CA PRO A 103 20.34 -16.30 28.26
C PRO A 103 21.56 -15.46 27.83
N PRO A 104 22.10 -15.69 26.62
CA PRO A 104 23.19 -14.87 26.11
C PRO A 104 22.75 -13.39 26.07
N PRO A 105 23.70 -12.44 26.27
CA PRO A 105 23.39 -11.03 26.18
C PRO A 105 22.82 -10.69 24.79
N PRO A 106 21.91 -9.70 24.69
CA PRO A 106 21.35 -9.29 23.41
C PRO A 106 22.46 -8.87 22.45
N VAL A 107 22.55 -9.55 21.30
CA VAL A 107 23.45 -9.14 20.23
C VAL A 107 22.82 -7.97 19.49
N ALA A 108 23.48 -6.81 19.52
CA ALA A 108 23.08 -5.67 18.71
C ALA A 108 23.38 -5.97 17.23
N ILE A 109 22.37 -6.44 16.49
CA ILE A 109 22.47 -6.63 15.05
C ILE A 109 22.41 -5.24 14.41
N GLN A 110 23.53 -4.76 13.87
CA GLN A 110 23.53 -3.59 12.99
C GLN A 110 22.66 -3.90 11.77
N ARG A 111 21.50 -3.28 11.70
CA ARG A 111 20.56 -3.43 10.60
C ARG A 111 20.94 -2.40 9.53
N PRO A 112 21.21 -2.81 8.28
CA PRO A 112 21.47 -1.85 7.22
C PRO A 112 20.30 -0.87 7.10
N PRO A 113 20.57 0.43 6.84
CA PRO A 113 19.52 1.41 6.66
C PRO A 113 18.66 0.99 5.47
N SER A 114 17.40 0.65 5.73
CA SER A 114 16.43 0.37 4.68
C SER A 114 15.90 1.69 4.13
N PRO A 115 15.82 1.87 2.80
CA PRO A 115 15.09 3.00 2.22
C PRO A 115 13.64 2.96 2.69
N ALA A 116 13.15 4.06 3.25
CA ALA A 116 11.79 4.20 3.73
C ALA A 116 10.82 4.56 2.59
N LEU A 117 11.30 5.33 1.60
CA LEU A 117 10.49 5.79 0.46
C LEU A 117 11.40 6.18 -0.71
N CYS A 118 11.08 5.74 -1.92
CA CYS A 118 11.73 6.22 -3.14
C CYS A 118 10.72 6.96 -4.02
N ASP A 119 11.17 8.06 -4.62
CA ASP A 119 10.45 8.84 -5.61
C ASP A 119 11.26 8.94 -6.91
N ALA A 120 10.82 9.77 -7.86
CA ALA A 120 11.53 9.96 -9.12
C ALA A 120 12.88 10.69 -8.96
N GLY A 121 13.10 11.39 -7.85
CA GLY A 121 14.32 12.15 -7.56
C GLY A 121 15.35 11.37 -6.73
N GLY A 122 14.95 10.32 -6.02
CA GLY A 122 15.84 9.58 -5.14
C GLY A 122 15.15 8.66 -4.15
N CYS A 123 15.90 8.22 -3.15
CA CYS A 123 15.41 7.41 -2.04
C CYS A 123 15.76 8.06 -0.70
N TRP A 124 14.80 8.06 0.22
CA TRP A 124 14.99 8.50 1.59
C TRP A 124 15.37 7.31 2.48
N THR A 125 16.44 7.44 3.26
CA THR A 125 16.81 6.45 4.28
C THR A 125 15.99 6.65 5.56
N SER A 126 15.93 5.62 6.41
CA SER A 126 15.33 5.70 7.75
C SER A 126 15.90 6.83 8.62
N ASP A 127 17.14 7.25 8.33
CA ASP A 127 17.85 8.28 9.07
C ASP A 127 17.57 9.69 8.54
N GLY A 128 16.63 9.84 7.60
CA GLY A 128 16.24 11.12 7.00
C GLY A 128 17.23 11.65 5.96
N THR A 129 18.11 10.81 5.45
CA THR A 129 19.05 11.20 4.39
C THR A 129 18.42 10.95 3.02
N HIS A 130 18.45 11.96 2.14
CA HIS A 130 18.03 11.80 0.75
C HIS A 130 19.21 11.34 -0.12
N LEU A 131 19.02 10.22 -0.83
CA LEU A 131 19.96 9.66 -1.78
C LEU A 131 19.48 9.97 -3.19
N GLN A 132 20.22 10.77 -3.94
CA GLN A 132 19.83 11.24 -5.26
C GLN A 132 19.97 10.13 -6.31
N HIS A 133 19.01 10.00 -7.22
CA HIS A 133 19.06 8.99 -8.27
C HIS A 133 20.08 9.35 -9.36
N VAL A 134 21.09 8.50 -9.56
CA VAL A 134 22.13 8.64 -10.60
C VAL A 134 22.32 7.28 -11.28
N PRO A 135 21.53 6.97 -12.33
CA PRO A 135 21.47 5.63 -12.91
C PRO A 135 22.86 5.04 -13.21
N PRO A 136 23.14 3.78 -12.81
CA PRO A 136 22.26 2.80 -12.14
C PRO A 136 22.28 2.87 -10.60
N ASN A 137 22.91 3.89 -10.01
CA ASN A 137 23.23 4.00 -8.59
C ASN A 137 22.43 5.12 -7.90
N LEU A 138 22.64 5.24 -6.59
CA LEU A 138 22.20 6.37 -5.78
C LEU A 138 23.43 7.15 -5.30
N TYR A 139 23.33 8.46 -5.17
CA TYR A 139 24.39 9.31 -4.65
C TYR A 139 23.97 9.92 -3.32
N GLY A 140 24.77 9.72 -2.28
CA GLY A 140 24.51 10.22 -0.94
C GLY A 140 25.74 10.85 -0.28
N PRO A 141 25.63 11.29 0.98
CA PRO A 141 26.72 11.94 1.70
C PRO A 141 27.94 11.03 1.95
N ARG A 142 27.75 9.70 1.91
CA ARG A 142 28.84 8.72 1.98
C ARG A 142 29.37 8.26 0.61
N GLY A 143 28.89 8.88 -0.47
CA GLY A 143 29.29 8.57 -1.83
C GLY A 143 28.24 7.78 -2.61
N LEU A 144 28.70 6.96 -3.57
CA LEU A 144 27.83 6.14 -4.41
C LEU A 144 27.33 4.93 -3.64
N CYS A 145 26.02 4.78 -3.59
CA CYS A 145 25.32 3.63 -3.05
C CYS A 145 24.70 2.81 -4.18
N THR A 146 24.64 1.49 -4.00
CA THR A 146 23.96 0.58 -4.94
C THR A 146 22.61 0.16 -4.37
N GLN A 147 21.58 0.06 -5.20
CA GLN A 147 20.26 -0.44 -4.81
C GLN A 147 20.07 -1.85 -5.35
N GLN A 148 19.81 -2.81 -4.46
CA GLN A 148 19.45 -4.18 -4.82
C GLN A 148 18.09 -4.50 -4.21
N GLY A 149 17.05 -4.44 -5.05
CA GLY A 149 15.66 -4.53 -4.58
C GLY A 149 15.28 -3.37 -3.65
N GLY A 150 14.80 -3.71 -2.45
CA GLY A 150 14.43 -2.74 -1.41
C GLY A 150 15.54 -2.37 -0.44
N LEU A 151 16.80 -2.73 -0.72
CA LEU A 151 17.95 -2.47 0.14
C LEU A 151 18.94 -1.53 -0.56
N VAL A 152 19.54 -0.63 0.21
CA VAL A 152 20.59 0.27 -0.26
C VAL A 152 21.90 -0.07 0.44
N TYR A 153 22.96 -0.25 -0.34
CA TYR A 153 24.31 -0.50 0.16
C TYR A 153 25.20 0.70 -0.14
N CYS A 154 25.70 1.35 0.91
CA CYS A 154 26.63 2.47 0.84
C CYS A 154 27.98 2.07 1.46
N PRO A 155 29.12 2.54 0.94
CA PRO A 155 30.43 2.34 1.57
C PRO A 155 30.54 3.06 2.92
#